data_AF-A0A517YH23-F1
#
_entry.id   AF-A0A517YH23-F1
#
_cell.length_a   1.000
_cell.length_b   1.000
_cell.length_c   1.000
_cell.angle_alpha   90.00
_cell.angle_beta   90.00
_cell.angle_gamma   90.00
#
_symmetry.space_group_name_H-M   'P 1'
#
loop_
_entity.id
_entity.type
_entity.pdbx_description
1 polymer ?
#
loop_
_entity_poly.entity_id
_entity_poly.type
_entity_poly.pdbx_seq_one_letter_code
_entity_poly.pdbx_strand_id
1 'polypeptide(L)'
;MIRPRQVFLLAALILVGAITAADAQEPTKRFLGKLKVGQEVTLKEANGRYEIIVLKRLPLGHKIVGIGDDYIELLDVSGVTTTIIPVYSIRSITRLELPQK
;
A
#
# COMPACT_ATOMS: atom_id res chain seq x y z
N MET A 1 13.50 -50.15 -1.95
CA MET A 1 12.59 -50.52 -0.83
C MET A 1 12.72 -49.42 0.23
N ILE A 2 11.85 -48.40 0.16
CA ILE A 2 11.94 -47.19 0.99
C ILE A 2 11.36 -47.52 2.36
N ARG A 3 12.11 -47.25 3.44
CA ARG A 3 11.69 -47.58 4.80
C ARG A 3 10.55 -46.63 5.22
N PRO A 4 9.48 -47.13 5.88
CA PRO A 4 8.28 -46.33 6.20
C PRO A 4 8.58 -45.10 7.08
N ARG A 5 9.67 -45.13 7.86
CA ARG A 5 10.16 -43.98 8.64
C ARG A 5 10.69 -42.82 7.78
N GLN A 6 11.22 -43.09 6.59
CA GLN A 6 11.76 -42.06 5.70
C GLN A 6 10.66 -41.33 4.92
N VAL A 7 9.54 -42.01 4.63
CA VAL A 7 8.35 -41.41 4.01
C VAL A 7 7.71 -40.37 4.94
N PHE A 8 7.66 -40.66 6.25
CA PHE A 8 7.11 -39.75 7.25
C PHE A 8 7.92 -38.46 7.41
N LEU A 9 9.25 -38.55 7.37
CA LEU A 9 10.15 -37.39 7.45
C LEU A 9 10.06 -36.49 6.21
N LEU A 10 9.89 -37.07 5.02
CA LEU A 10 9.74 -36.31 3.78
C LEU A 10 8.38 -35.61 3.69
N ALA A 11 7.31 -36.27 4.16
CA ALA A 11 5.97 -35.68 4.21
C ALA A 11 5.88 -34.52 5.22
N ALA A 12 6.57 -34.62 6.36
CA ALA A 12 6.65 -33.54 7.35
C ALA A 12 7.40 -32.30 6.80
N LEU A 13 8.43 -32.49 5.97
CA LEU A 13 9.20 -31.38 5.39
C LEU A 13 8.39 -30.57 4.36
N ILE A 14 7.53 -31.24 3.58
CA ILE A 14 6.65 -30.58 2.59
C ILE A 14 5.53 -29.80 3.30
N LEU A 15 5.02 -30.29 4.43
CA LEU A 15 3.95 -29.63 5.18
C LEU A 15 4.42 -28.36 5.93
N VAL A 16 5.68 -28.30 6.35
CA VAL A 16 6.27 -27.11 7.00
C VAL A 16 6.54 -25.98 5.99
N GLY A 17 6.82 -26.31 4.73
CA GLY A 17 7.10 -25.32 3.68
C GLY A 17 5.88 -24.51 3.20
N ALA A 18 4.65 -24.96 3.47
CA ALA A 18 3.43 -24.33 2.98
C ALA A 18 2.92 -23.17 3.87
N ILE A 19 3.52 -22.93 5.04
CA ILE A 19 2.95 -22.02 6.06
C ILE A 19 3.53 -20.59 5.96
N THR A 20 4.53 -20.32 5.12
CA THR A 20 5.23 -19.01 5.11
C THR A 20 4.71 -17.99 4.08
N ALA A 21 3.57 -18.24 3.43
CA ALA A 21 3.01 -17.35 2.39
C ALA A 21 1.84 -16.44 2.84
N ALA A 22 1.55 -16.36 4.13
CA ALA A 22 0.70 -15.32 4.72
C ALA A 22 1.64 -14.48 5.60
N ASP A 23 1.84 -13.17 5.41
CA ASP A 23 0.86 -12.16 5.81
C ASP A 23 1.27 -10.74 5.34
N ALA A 24 2.05 -10.59 4.26
CA ALA A 24 2.54 -9.27 3.82
C ALA A 24 1.41 -8.31 3.36
N GLN A 25 0.21 -8.82 3.12
CA GLN A 25 -0.93 -8.04 2.62
C GLN A 25 -1.70 -7.32 3.73
N GLU A 26 -1.71 -7.83 4.96
CA GLU A 26 -2.41 -7.20 6.08
C GLU A 26 -1.80 -5.83 6.50
N PRO A 27 -0.47 -5.69 6.63
CA PRO A 27 0.18 -4.42 6.93
C PRO A 27 -0.09 -3.36 5.86
N THR A 28 -0.06 -3.78 4.60
CA THR A 28 -0.29 -2.93 3.42
C THR A 28 -1.71 -2.38 3.40
N LYS A 29 -2.71 -3.24 3.60
CA LYS A 29 -4.12 -2.84 3.72
C LYS A 29 -4.33 -1.85 4.87
N ARG A 30 -3.69 -2.06 6.02
CA ARG A 30 -3.78 -1.13 7.16
C ARG A 30 -3.15 0.22 6.87
N PHE A 31 -2.04 0.26 6.11
CA PHE A 31 -1.36 1.49 5.71
C PHE A 31 -2.21 2.31 4.73
N LEU A 32 -2.67 1.69 3.64
CA LEU A 32 -3.53 2.35 2.64
C LEU A 32 -4.93 2.66 3.18
N GLY A 33 -5.42 1.91 4.17
CA GLY A 33 -6.70 2.16 4.85
C GLY A 33 -6.79 3.50 5.58
N LYS A 34 -5.70 4.29 5.63
CA LYS A 34 -5.72 5.68 6.08
C LYS A 34 -6.21 6.66 5.00
N LEU A 35 -6.28 6.22 3.76
CA LEU A 35 -6.74 7.00 2.61
C LEU A 35 -8.16 6.57 2.21
N LYS A 36 -8.84 7.43 1.47
CA LYS A 36 -10.19 7.17 0.94
C LYS A 36 -10.25 7.55 -0.53
N VAL A 37 -11.03 6.79 -1.31
CA VAL A 37 -11.38 7.18 -2.68
C VAL A 37 -12.17 8.50 -2.63
N GLY A 38 -11.88 9.37 -3.59
CA GLY A 38 -12.41 10.72 -3.69
C GLY A 38 -11.66 11.77 -2.86
N GLN A 39 -10.70 11.35 -2.04
CA GLN A 39 -9.92 12.25 -1.19
C GLN A 39 -8.85 12.99 -2.01
N GLU A 40 -8.75 14.30 -1.79
CA GLU A 40 -7.71 15.14 -2.38
C GLU A 40 -6.41 15.06 -1.56
N VAL A 41 -5.29 14.95 -2.26
CA VAL A 41 -3.95 14.77 -1.68
C VAL A 41 -2.89 15.48 -2.50
N THR A 42 -1.87 16.00 -1.81
CA THR A 42 -0.62 16.39 -2.47
C THR A 42 0.28 15.18 -2.58
N LEU A 43 0.81 14.96 -3.77
CA LEU A 43 1.90 14.03 -4.00
C LEU A 43 3.20 14.82 -4.08
N LYS A 44 4.18 14.46 -3.24
CA LYS A 44 5.54 15.01 -3.31
C LYS A 44 6.52 13.87 -3.50
N GLU A 45 7.45 14.02 -4.45
CA GLU A 45 8.56 13.07 -4.60
C GLU A 45 9.79 13.57 -3.83
N ALA A 46 10.44 12.69 -3.07
CA ALA A 46 11.70 12.94 -2.40
C ALA A 46 12.55 11.67 -2.38
N ASN A 47 13.77 11.75 -2.92
CA ASN A 47 14.74 10.64 -2.97
C ASN A 47 14.17 9.35 -3.59
N GLY A 48 13.42 9.48 -4.70
CA GLY A 48 12.83 8.34 -5.41
C GLY A 48 11.66 7.66 -4.67
N ARG A 49 11.12 8.30 -3.63
CA ARG A 49 9.93 7.84 -2.89
C ARG A 49 8.90 8.95 -2.79
N TYR A 50 7.65 8.55 -2.64
CA TYR A 50 6.51 9.47 -2.56
C TYR A 50 6.10 9.75 -1.13
N GLU A 51 5.81 11.01 -0.86
CA GLU A 51 5.15 11.48 0.36
C GLU A 51 3.73 11.93 -0.02
N ILE A 52 2.74 11.33 0.63
CA ILE A 52 1.32 11.67 0.44
C ILE A 52 0.91 12.62 1.55
N ILE A 53 0.47 13.81 1.20
CA ILE A 53 0.06 14.83 2.17
C ILE A 53 -1.43 15.05 2.06
N VAL A 54 -2.13 14.83 3.17
CA VAL A 54 -3.56 15.05 3.32
C VAL A 54 -3.75 16.39 4.04
N LEU A 55 -4.31 17.38 3.35
CA LEU A 55 -4.73 18.65 3.94
C LEU A 55 -6.25 18.69 4.00
N LYS A 56 -6.79 19.10 5.15
CA LYS A 56 -8.22 19.44 5.24
C LYS A 56 -8.42 20.85 4.66
N ARG A 57 -9.40 21.01 3.76
CA ARG A 57 -9.96 22.29 3.25
C ARG A 57 -9.19 23.00 2.12
N LEU A 58 -8.23 22.35 1.47
CA LEU A 58 -7.56 22.90 0.29
C LEU A 58 -7.58 21.85 -0.83
N PRO A 59 -8.05 22.19 -2.05
CA PRO A 59 -7.93 21.32 -3.20
C PRO A 59 -6.48 21.30 -3.64
N LEU A 60 -5.84 20.13 -3.47
CA LEU A 60 -4.43 19.99 -3.72
C LEU A 60 -4.19 18.87 -4.71
N GLY A 61 -3.49 19.21 -5.80
CA GLY A 61 -2.64 18.33 -6.59
C GLY A 61 -3.32 17.17 -7.31
N HIS A 62 -3.82 16.21 -6.55
CA HIS A 62 -4.32 14.95 -7.05
C HIS A 62 -5.54 14.48 -6.27
N LYS A 63 -6.42 13.74 -6.93
CA LYS A 63 -7.55 13.05 -6.33
C LYS A 63 -7.32 11.55 -6.34
N ILE A 64 -7.52 10.89 -5.22
CA ILE A 64 -7.49 9.43 -5.16
C ILE A 64 -8.73 8.90 -5.88
N VAL A 65 -8.53 8.18 -6.98
CA VAL A 65 -9.61 7.58 -7.77
C VAL A 65 -9.73 6.07 -7.56
N GLY A 66 -8.67 5.43 -7.06
CA GLY A 66 -8.62 4.00 -6.76
C GLY A 66 -7.64 3.68 -5.64
N ILE A 67 -7.94 2.62 -4.89
CA ILE A 67 -7.05 2.02 -3.88
C ILE A 67 -7.07 0.52 -4.12
N GLY A 68 -5.97 -0.01 -4.62
CA GLY A 68 -5.74 -1.44 -4.76
C GLY A 68 -5.21 -2.05 -3.47
N ASP A 69 -4.91 -3.35 -3.52
CA ASP A 69 -4.32 -4.06 -2.37
C ASP A 69 -2.90 -3.57 -2.04
N ASP A 70 -2.15 -3.13 -3.05
CA ASP A 70 -0.74 -2.75 -2.95
C ASP A 70 -0.38 -1.49 -3.78
N TYR A 71 -1.38 -0.73 -4.24
CA TYR A 71 -1.19 0.52 -4.97
C TYR A 71 -2.33 1.51 -4.74
N ILE A 72 -2.10 2.75 -5.17
CA ILE A 72 -3.13 3.79 -5.26
C ILE A 72 -3.16 4.38 -6.66
N GLU A 73 -4.33 4.86 -7.08
CA GLU A 73 -4.52 5.57 -8.33
C GLU A 73 -4.84 7.04 -8.04
N LEU A 74 -4.08 7.93 -8.66
CA LEU A 74 -4.17 9.37 -8.47
C LEU A 74 -4.49 10.04 -9.80
N LEU A 75 -5.61 10.74 -9.85
CA LEU A 75 -5.96 11.64 -10.95
C LEU A 75 -5.35 13.01 -10.68
N ASP A 76 -4.66 13.59 -11.65
CA ASP A 76 -4.08 14.94 -11.53
C ASP A 76 -5.14 16.05 -11.43
N VAL A 77 -4.73 17.27 -11.08
CA VAL A 77 -5.62 18.46 -11.03
C VAL A 77 -6.29 18.78 -12.36
N SER A 78 -5.71 18.35 -13.49
CA SER A 78 -6.28 18.60 -14.82
C SER A 78 -7.40 17.62 -15.17
N GLY A 79 -7.50 16.51 -14.45
CA GLY A 79 -8.43 15.43 -14.74
C GLY A 79 -8.04 14.59 -15.95
N VAL A 80 -6.83 14.74 -16.48
CA VAL A 80 -6.39 14.09 -17.72
C VAL A 80 -5.52 12.87 -17.43
N THR A 81 -4.61 12.97 -16.46
CA THR A 81 -3.64 11.91 -16.18
C THR A 81 -4.02 11.13 -14.93
N THR A 82 -4.11 9.80 -15.06
CA THR A 82 -4.17 8.89 -13.91
C THR A 82 -2.80 8.23 -13.71
N THR A 83 -2.24 8.39 -12.52
CA THR A 83 -0.95 7.83 -12.12
C THR A 83 -1.17 6.73 -11.09
N ILE A 84 -0.57 5.56 -11.34
CA ILE A 84 -0.62 4.41 -10.42
C ILE A 84 0.68 4.38 -9.61
N ILE A 85 0.56 4.41 -8.28
CA ILE A 85 1.70 4.42 -7.36
C ILE A 85 1.66 3.18 -6.49
N PRO A 86 2.69 2.32 -6.55
CA PRO A 86 2.78 1.17 -5.67
C PRO A 86 3.09 1.60 -4.24
N VAL A 87 2.52 0.88 -3.28
CA VAL A 87 2.60 1.19 -1.84
C VAL A 87 4.02 1.20 -1.30
N TYR A 88 4.91 0.35 -1.82
CA TYR A 88 6.30 0.28 -1.39
C TYR A 88 7.10 1.54 -1.78
N SER A 89 6.67 2.25 -2.81
CA SER A 89 7.25 3.54 -3.21
C SER A 89 6.78 4.68 -2.32
N ILE A 90 5.73 4.49 -1.52
CA ILE A 90 5.26 5.48 -0.56
C ILE A 90 6.17 5.42 0.68
N ARG A 91 6.75 6.57 1.01
CA ARG A 91 7.55 6.76 2.23
C ARG A 91 6.66 7.05 3.43
N SER A 92 5.64 7.88 3.27
CA SER A 92 4.78 8.32 4.36
C SER A 92 3.43 8.85 3.89
N ILE A 93 2.45 8.82 4.79
CA ILE A 93 1.17 9.52 4.68
C ILE A 93 1.11 10.55 5.82
N THR A 94 1.19 11.83 5.47
CA THR A 94 1.20 12.94 6.42
C THR A 94 -0.16 13.61 6.46
N ARG A 95 -0.76 13.77 7.64
CA ARG A 95 -1.95 14.61 7.82
C ARG A 95 -1.52 15.96 8.35
N LEU A 96 -1.83 17.02 7.62
CA LEU A 96 -1.59 18.38 8.07
C LEU A 96 -2.92 18.98 8.55
N GLU A 97 -2.94 19.40 9.81
CA GLU A 97 -4.05 20.15 10.39
C GLU A 97 -3.60 21.60 10.56
N LEU A 98 -4.30 22.53 9.90
CA LEU A 98 -4.05 23.95 10.10
C LEU A 98 -4.50 24.34 11.52
N PRO A 99 -3.66 25.03 12.30
CA PRO A 99 -4.05 25.49 13.63
C PRO A 99 -5.27 26.40 13.50
N GLN A 100 -6.31 26.12 14.30
CA GLN A 100 -7.45 27.02 14.39
C GLN A 100 -7.00 28.26 15.17
N LYS A 101 -7.11 29.43 14.52
CA LYS A 101 -6.79 30.73 15.12
C LYS A 101 -7.98 31.24 15.93
#